data_AF-A0A965NVA1-F1
#
_entry.id   AF-A0A965NVA1-F1
#
_cell.length_a   1.000
_cell.length_b   1.000
_cell.length_c   1.000
_cell.angle_alpha   90.00
_cell.angle_beta   90.00
_cell.angle_gamma   90.00
#
_symmetry.space_group_name_H-M   'P 1'
#
loop_
_entity.id
_entity.type
_entity.pdbx_description
1 polymer ?
#
loop_
_entity_poly.entity_id
_entity_poly.type
_entity_poly.pdbx_seq_one_letter_code
_entity_poly.pdbx_strand_id
1 'polypeptide(L)'
;GTVSAYGWATPTEGLYGPGRFGYTINDYSSSALGVSTSVSSTQFTTGSVAATDYNFNSEFSQSILVAGYNIHKVTVPTSSISGFDPVGVRAFTLSNSTNSYVYDVFQEFTKYNRSAGTVSFLISASALAAADRIVVNYHKQPTDTTRGDFEAGKTQAGSNIDTALDIPELSLELRSDPIVAKTRKLKARWTPEFAQDLNAYQNIDAEAELTGILSEYISQEIDLELIDMLMSEAAHSDYWSQRIGYEWNGTSFQPITQNLTAYIQGTWFQTLGTKIQKMSNRIHAATARGGANFLMCSPLVSTILESIPGYAADTDGDKAKFAMGVQKVGQINNRFQVYKNPYMKENAILVGYRGSQYLESGAVYSPYI
;
A
#
# COMPACT_ATOMS: atom_id res chain seq x y z
N GLY A 1 -15.14 6.50 -11.89
CA GLY A 1 -14.08 5.70 -12.50
C GLY A 1 -13.28 6.58 -13.43
N THR A 2 -12.01 6.77 -13.14
CA THR A 2 -11.03 7.37 -14.06
C THR A 2 -9.68 6.71 -13.83
N VAL A 3 -9.14 6.25 -14.95
CA VAL A 3 -7.87 5.55 -15.09
C VAL A 3 -6.72 6.49 -14.75
N SER A 4 -5.88 6.11 -13.79
CA SER A 4 -4.49 6.53 -13.71
C SER A 4 -3.64 5.29 -13.46
N ALA A 5 -2.89 4.91 -14.48
CA ALA A 5 -1.92 3.84 -14.43
C ALA A 5 -0.78 4.21 -13.46
N TYR A 6 -0.51 3.33 -12.49
CA TYR A 6 0.80 3.17 -11.87
C TYR A 6 1.01 1.67 -11.60
N GLY A 7 2.13 1.13 -12.12
CA GLY A 7 2.44 -0.30 -12.14
C GLY A 7 2.41 -0.95 -10.76
N TRP A 8 1.93 -2.20 -10.72
CA TRP A 8 1.88 -3.14 -9.57
C TRP A 8 1.49 -2.58 -8.19
N ALA A 9 1.02 -1.34 -8.13
CA ALA A 9 0.67 -0.66 -6.91
C ALA A 9 -0.68 -1.19 -6.43
N THR A 10 -0.73 -1.44 -5.12
CA THR A 10 -1.87 -1.75 -4.25
C THR A 10 -3.22 -1.77 -4.97
N PRO A 11 -3.98 -2.89 -4.93
CA PRO A 11 -5.33 -2.95 -5.52
C PRO A 11 -6.21 -1.77 -5.04
N THR A 12 -6.33 -0.72 -5.85
CA THR A 12 -7.12 0.48 -5.54
C THR A 12 -8.62 0.26 -5.78
N GLU A 13 -8.96 -0.83 -6.45
CA GLU A 13 -10.31 -1.29 -6.76
C GLU A 13 -10.73 -2.52 -5.92
N GLY A 14 -9.94 -2.88 -4.89
CA GLY A 14 -10.32 -3.94 -3.97
C GLY A 14 -11.58 -3.58 -3.15
N LEU A 15 -12.31 -4.60 -2.69
CA LEU A 15 -13.43 -4.50 -1.74
C LEU A 15 -13.02 -3.93 -0.36
N TYR A 16 -11.78 -3.49 -0.20
CA TYR A 16 -11.20 -3.05 1.05
C TYR A 16 -11.00 -1.54 1.03
N GLY A 17 -11.48 -0.90 2.08
CA GLY A 17 -11.28 0.52 2.29
C GLY A 17 -12.45 1.17 2.99
N PRO A 18 -12.25 2.40 3.49
CA PRO A 18 -13.37 3.24 3.93
C PRO A 18 -14.48 3.26 2.86
N GLY A 19 -15.76 3.24 3.18
CA GLY A 19 -16.85 3.40 2.19
C GLY A 19 -17.02 2.32 1.10
N ARG A 20 -16.10 1.36 0.99
CA ARG A 20 -16.19 0.20 0.09
C ARG A 20 -17.04 -0.91 0.71
N PHE A 21 -18.25 -0.57 1.13
CA PHE A 21 -19.22 -1.52 1.68
C PHE A 21 -20.62 -1.18 1.17
N GLY A 22 -21.53 -2.15 1.16
CA GLY A 22 -22.87 -1.96 0.61
C GLY A 22 -22.94 -2.06 -0.92
N TYR A 23 -21.90 -2.60 -1.57
CA TYR A 23 -21.97 -3.00 -2.99
C TYR A 23 -23.05 -4.06 -3.26
N THR A 24 -23.59 -4.71 -2.22
CA THR A 24 -24.73 -5.63 -2.28
C THR A 24 -26.05 -4.94 -1.91
N ILE A 25 -26.12 -3.62 -1.90
CA ILE A 25 -27.31 -2.82 -1.56
C ILE A 25 -27.57 -1.89 -2.74
N ASN A 26 -28.84 -1.72 -3.11
CA ASN A 26 -29.18 -0.81 -4.20
C ASN A 26 -29.01 0.65 -3.75
N ASP A 27 -28.46 1.46 -4.65
CA ASP A 27 -28.34 2.90 -4.48
C ASP A 27 -29.67 3.61 -4.77
N TYR A 28 -30.02 4.59 -3.93
CA TYR A 28 -31.07 5.56 -4.19
C TYR A 28 -30.44 6.92 -4.47
N SER A 29 -30.97 7.64 -5.45
CA SER A 29 -30.50 9.00 -5.76
C SER A 29 -31.42 10.05 -5.15
N SER A 30 -30.84 11.11 -4.60
CA SER A 30 -31.58 12.33 -4.21
C SER A 30 -32.05 13.10 -5.44
N SER A 31 -32.98 14.04 -5.25
CA SER A 31 -33.17 15.09 -6.26
C SER A 31 -31.88 15.91 -6.41
N ALA A 32 -31.67 16.48 -7.60
CA ALA A 32 -30.54 17.36 -7.87
C ALA A 32 -30.55 18.58 -6.92
N LEU A 33 -29.51 18.71 -6.09
CA LEU A 33 -29.34 19.75 -5.09
C LEU A 33 -28.50 20.89 -5.65
N GLY A 34 -28.86 22.13 -5.29
CA GLY A 34 -28.12 23.31 -5.70
C GLY A 34 -27.19 23.89 -4.64
N VAL A 35 -26.12 24.55 -5.06
CA VAL A 35 -25.23 25.30 -4.17
C VAL A 35 -25.98 26.48 -3.55
N SER A 36 -25.88 26.66 -2.24
CA SER A 36 -26.44 27.79 -1.49
C SER A 36 -25.54 28.15 -0.31
N THR A 37 -25.83 29.26 0.37
CA THR A 37 -25.16 29.69 1.61
C THR A 37 -25.76 29.02 2.86
N SER A 38 -26.88 28.31 2.71
CA SER A 38 -27.54 27.53 3.77
C SER A 38 -28.05 26.21 3.23
N VAL A 39 -28.04 25.18 4.07
CA VAL A 39 -28.54 23.85 3.71
C VAL A 39 -30.08 23.84 3.73
N SER A 40 -30.72 23.29 2.71
CA SER A 40 -32.17 23.08 2.65
C SER A 40 -32.51 21.83 1.83
N SER A 41 -33.77 21.36 1.83
CA SER A 41 -34.15 20.10 1.17
C SER A 41 -33.77 20.01 -0.32
N THR A 42 -33.51 21.14 -0.98
CA THR A 42 -33.08 21.23 -2.38
C THR A 42 -31.70 21.86 -2.55
N GLN A 43 -30.96 22.13 -1.45
CA GLN A 43 -29.71 22.88 -1.47
C GLN A 43 -28.64 22.32 -0.55
N PHE A 44 -27.38 22.42 -0.98
CA PHE A 44 -26.19 22.04 -0.22
C PHE A 44 -25.25 23.26 -0.07
N THR A 45 -24.33 23.19 0.90
CA THR A 45 -23.33 24.24 1.11
C THR A 45 -21.93 23.71 0.89
N THR A 46 -21.01 24.61 0.53
CA THR A 46 -19.58 24.32 0.37
C THR A 46 -18.76 25.11 1.36
N GLY A 47 -17.72 24.51 1.92
CA GLY A 47 -16.80 25.18 2.82
C GLY A 47 -15.35 24.72 2.63
N SER A 48 -14.43 25.44 3.25
CA SER A 48 -13.03 25.02 3.37
C SER A 48 -12.91 23.84 4.32
N VAL A 49 -11.90 23.00 4.07
CA VAL A 49 -11.61 21.82 4.90
C VAL A 49 -10.83 22.22 6.14
N ALA A 50 -11.25 21.74 7.31
CA ALA A 50 -10.53 21.90 8.57
C ALA A 50 -9.78 20.62 8.98
N ALA A 51 -8.77 20.75 9.85
CA ALA A 51 -8.00 19.60 10.37
C ALA A 51 -8.83 18.51 11.04
N THR A 52 -9.95 18.93 11.64
CA THR A 52 -10.93 18.04 12.26
C THR A 52 -11.74 17.24 11.22
N ASP A 53 -11.88 17.71 9.99
CA ASP A 53 -12.66 17.02 8.95
C ASP A 53 -11.93 15.74 8.50
N TYR A 54 -10.60 15.79 8.36
CA TYR A 54 -9.77 14.63 8.01
C TYR A 54 -9.13 13.92 9.21
N ASN A 55 -9.67 14.12 10.43
CA ASN A 55 -9.22 13.46 11.66
C ASN A 55 -7.70 13.60 11.94
N PHE A 56 -7.09 14.71 11.55
CA PHE A 56 -5.64 14.93 11.69
C PHE A 56 -4.78 13.85 11.01
N ASN A 57 -5.29 13.16 10.00
CA ASN A 57 -4.53 12.19 9.22
C ASN A 57 -3.32 12.89 8.57
N SER A 58 -2.11 12.49 8.99
CA SER A 58 -0.85 13.10 8.57
C SER A 58 -0.50 12.79 7.11
N GLU A 59 -0.89 11.62 6.60
CA GLU A 59 -0.69 11.25 5.19
C GLU A 59 -1.62 12.06 4.27
N PHE A 60 -2.88 12.24 4.68
CA PHE A 60 -3.84 13.08 3.95
C PHE A 60 -3.45 14.56 4.03
N SER A 61 -2.98 15.03 5.18
CA SER A 61 -2.50 16.41 5.36
C SER A 61 -1.31 16.75 4.47
N GLN A 62 -0.38 15.82 4.27
CA GLN A 62 0.74 16.00 3.34
C GLN A 62 0.28 16.00 1.88
N SER A 63 -0.71 15.19 1.55
CA SER A 63 -1.29 15.13 0.20
C SER A 63 -2.02 16.41 -0.19
N ILE A 64 -2.68 17.09 0.77
CA ILE A 64 -3.26 18.43 0.59
C ILE A 64 -2.17 19.48 0.27
N LEU A 65 -1.02 19.40 0.95
CA LEU A 65 0.06 20.40 0.86
C LEU A 65 0.93 20.25 -0.39
N VAL A 66 1.12 19.03 -0.89
CA VAL A 66 2.09 18.73 -1.97
C VAL A 66 1.47 18.77 -3.37
N ALA A 67 0.16 18.54 -3.51
CA ALA A 67 -0.44 18.32 -4.83
C ALA A 67 -1.44 19.39 -5.31
N GLY A 68 -1.68 20.46 -4.55
CA GLY A 68 -2.55 21.56 -4.99
C GLY A 68 -4.01 21.14 -5.27
N TYR A 69 -4.45 19.98 -4.76
CA TYR A 69 -5.84 19.57 -4.85
C TYR A 69 -6.68 20.53 -4.01
N ASN A 70 -7.58 21.26 -4.67
CA ASN A 70 -8.63 22.02 -4.02
C ASN A 70 -9.61 21.02 -3.41
N ILE A 71 -9.42 20.67 -2.14
CA ILE A 71 -10.38 19.83 -1.43
C ILE A 71 -11.45 20.74 -0.85
N HIS A 72 -12.71 20.41 -1.11
CA HIS A 72 -13.84 21.14 -0.53
C HIS A 72 -14.69 20.24 0.34
N LYS A 73 -15.26 20.84 1.38
CA LYS A 73 -16.28 20.23 2.21
C LYS A 73 -17.65 20.53 1.62
N VAL A 74 -18.37 19.50 1.19
CA VAL A 74 -19.76 19.59 0.76
C VAL A 74 -20.66 19.12 1.90
N THR A 75 -21.60 19.97 2.33
CA THR A 75 -22.55 19.62 3.39
C THR A 75 -23.95 19.54 2.82
N VAL A 76 -24.57 18.36 2.95
CA VAL A 76 -25.91 18.04 2.45
C VAL A 76 -26.85 17.82 3.63
N PRO A 77 -28.08 18.36 3.61
CA PRO A 77 -29.06 18.10 4.65
C PRO A 77 -29.73 16.74 4.48
N THR A 78 -30.01 16.05 5.59
CA THR A 78 -30.68 14.74 5.58
C THR A 78 -32.12 14.81 5.09
N SER A 79 -32.74 15.99 5.08
CA SER A 79 -34.07 16.21 4.49
C SER A 79 -34.10 16.00 2.98
N SER A 80 -32.94 16.06 2.30
CA SER A 80 -32.81 15.76 0.87
C SER A 80 -32.69 14.25 0.56
N ILE A 81 -32.42 13.42 1.58
CA ILE A 81 -32.17 11.98 1.48
C ILE A 81 -33.07 11.22 2.46
N SER A 82 -34.37 11.20 2.19
CA SER A 82 -35.37 10.58 3.06
C SER A 82 -35.11 9.08 3.26
N GLY A 83 -35.12 8.62 4.51
CA GLY A 83 -34.93 7.21 4.84
C GLY A 83 -33.49 6.70 4.68
N PHE A 84 -32.51 7.61 4.60
CA PHE A 84 -31.09 7.24 4.54
C PHE A 84 -30.66 6.38 5.74
N ASP A 85 -29.67 5.52 5.53
CA ASP A 85 -28.99 4.77 6.59
C ASP A 85 -27.98 5.66 7.35
N PRO A 86 -28.22 6.01 8.62
CA PRO A 86 -27.31 6.85 9.41
C PRO A 86 -26.03 6.13 9.86
N VAL A 87 -25.99 4.80 9.77
CA VAL A 87 -24.83 3.97 10.17
C VAL A 87 -23.90 3.72 8.98
N GLY A 88 -24.45 3.69 7.76
CA GLY A 88 -23.74 3.39 6.51
C GLY A 88 -23.27 4.61 5.69
N VAL A 89 -23.29 5.83 6.24
CA VAL A 89 -23.09 7.07 5.45
C VAL A 89 -21.76 7.18 4.67
N ARG A 90 -20.74 6.39 5.03
CA ARG A 90 -19.45 6.38 4.33
C ARG A 90 -19.51 5.73 2.95
N ALA A 91 -20.54 4.94 2.67
CA ALA A 91 -20.77 4.33 1.35
C ALA A 91 -21.44 5.31 0.36
N PHE A 92 -21.95 6.44 0.84
CA PHE A 92 -22.68 7.38 -0.01
C PHE A 92 -21.73 8.07 -0.99
N THR A 93 -22.17 8.19 -2.24
CA THR A 93 -21.39 8.83 -3.30
C THR A 93 -22.10 10.07 -3.83
N LEU A 94 -21.34 10.95 -4.46
CA LEU A 94 -21.87 12.15 -5.10
C LEU A 94 -21.72 12.00 -6.62
N SER A 95 -22.79 12.31 -7.34
CA SER A 95 -22.81 12.38 -8.79
C SER A 95 -23.31 13.77 -9.24
N ASN A 96 -23.04 14.15 -10.48
CA ASN A 96 -23.52 15.39 -11.07
C ASN A 96 -24.37 15.06 -12.31
N SER A 97 -25.46 15.79 -12.52
CA SER A 97 -26.39 15.61 -13.64
C SER A 97 -26.00 16.38 -14.91
N THR A 98 -25.03 17.29 -14.86
CA THR A 98 -24.58 18.09 -16.02
C THR A 98 -23.06 18.20 -16.06
N ASN A 99 -22.43 17.58 -17.06
CA ASN A 99 -21.01 17.73 -17.45
C ASN A 99 -19.94 17.37 -16.40
N SER A 100 -19.43 16.14 -16.52
CA SER A 100 -17.99 15.77 -16.48
C SER A 100 -17.12 16.09 -15.25
N TYR A 101 -17.66 16.30 -14.07
CA TYR A 101 -16.87 16.20 -12.83
C TYR A 101 -17.51 15.18 -11.88
N VAL A 102 -17.10 13.92 -12.02
CA VAL A 102 -17.25 12.94 -10.94
C VAL A 102 -16.20 13.32 -9.92
N TYR A 103 -16.62 13.88 -8.79
CA TYR A 103 -15.68 14.23 -7.73
C TYR A 103 -15.25 12.95 -7.01
N ASP A 104 -13.95 12.74 -6.83
CA ASP A 104 -13.49 11.66 -5.97
C ASP A 104 -13.87 12.03 -4.53
N VAL A 105 -14.85 11.31 -3.99
CA VAL A 105 -15.27 11.46 -2.60
C VAL A 105 -14.28 10.72 -1.72
N PHE A 106 -13.66 11.43 -0.78
CA PHE A 106 -12.86 10.81 0.28
C PHE A 106 -13.78 10.20 1.33
N GLN A 107 -14.33 9.04 0.97
CA GLN A 107 -15.28 8.24 1.74
C GLN A 107 -14.84 7.95 3.19
N GLU A 108 -13.54 7.98 3.52
CA GLU A 108 -13.09 7.85 4.92
C GLU A 108 -13.54 8.98 5.82
N PHE A 109 -13.69 10.18 5.27
CA PHE A 109 -13.98 11.39 6.01
C PHE A 109 -15.44 11.82 5.94
N THR A 110 -16.30 10.98 5.34
CA THR A 110 -17.74 11.25 5.32
C THR A 110 -18.31 11.11 6.73
N LYS A 111 -18.98 12.16 7.20
CA LYS A 111 -19.49 12.27 8.58
C LYS A 111 -20.96 12.64 8.60
N TYR A 112 -21.69 12.06 9.53
CA TYR A 112 -23.07 12.41 9.84
C TYR A 112 -23.15 13.20 11.14
N ASN A 113 -23.75 14.39 11.08
CA ASN A 113 -24.06 15.20 12.25
C ASN A 113 -25.55 15.07 12.59
N ARG A 114 -25.86 14.25 13.61
CA ARG A 114 -27.23 14.01 14.06
C ARG A 114 -27.93 15.24 14.64
N SER A 115 -27.18 16.13 15.29
CA SER A 115 -27.74 17.34 15.90
C SER A 115 -28.16 18.36 14.85
N ALA A 116 -27.35 18.52 13.80
CA ALA A 116 -27.61 19.44 12.69
C ALA A 116 -28.44 18.82 11.55
N GLY A 117 -28.61 17.49 11.51
CA GLY A 117 -29.28 16.79 10.42
C GLY A 117 -28.54 16.93 9.09
N THR A 118 -27.22 16.83 9.09
CA THR A 118 -26.38 17.02 7.89
C THR A 118 -25.35 15.90 7.71
N VAL A 119 -25.04 15.59 6.45
CA VAL A 119 -23.92 14.72 6.05
C VAL A 119 -22.88 15.58 5.35
N SER A 120 -21.63 15.47 5.77
CA SER A 120 -20.51 16.19 5.16
C SER A 120 -19.59 15.25 4.40
N PHE A 121 -19.27 15.61 3.17
CA PHE A 121 -18.37 14.91 2.27
C PHE A 121 -17.12 15.77 2.02
N LEU A 122 -15.97 15.12 1.87
CA LEU A 122 -14.76 15.76 1.35
C LEU A 122 -14.56 15.31 -0.09
N ILE A 123 -14.38 16.27 -1.01
CA ILE A 123 -14.28 16.00 -2.44
C ILE A 123 -13.06 16.68 -3.06
N SER A 124 -12.49 16.08 -4.10
CA SER A 124 -11.51 16.72 -4.98
C SER A 124 -12.23 17.59 -6.01
N ALA A 125 -12.23 18.92 -5.86
CA ALA A 125 -12.93 19.82 -6.78
C ALA A 125 -12.27 21.21 -6.86
N SER A 126 -12.08 21.78 -8.04
CA SER A 126 -11.76 23.21 -8.14
C SER A 126 -13.05 24.03 -7.99
N ALA A 127 -13.41 24.42 -6.76
CA ALA A 127 -14.56 25.26 -6.40
C ALA A 127 -15.89 25.01 -7.15
N LEU A 128 -16.91 24.52 -6.45
CA LEU A 128 -18.27 24.35 -7.00
C LEU A 128 -18.93 25.71 -7.31
N ALA A 129 -19.35 25.90 -8.55
CA ALA A 129 -20.05 27.10 -9.01
C ALA A 129 -21.53 27.06 -8.62
N ALA A 130 -22.17 28.23 -8.52
CA ALA A 130 -23.58 28.34 -8.13
C ALA A 130 -24.57 27.63 -9.08
N ALA A 131 -24.14 27.31 -10.31
CA ALA A 131 -24.93 26.55 -11.29
C ALA A 131 -24.81 25.03 -11.10
N ASP A 132 -23.79 24.54 -10.39
CA ASP A 132 -23.52 23.12 -10.26
C ASP A 132 -24.62 22.43 -9.45
N ARG A 133 -25.07 21.28 -9.95
CA ARG A 133 -26.09 20.46 -9.29
C ARG A 133 -25.48 19.13 -8.89
N ILE A 134 -25.63 18.74 -7.62
CA ILE A 134 -25.16 17.44 -7.13
C ILE A 134 -26.33 16.52 -6.83
N VAL A 135 -26.13 15.23 -7.00
CA VAL A 135 -27.04 14.17 -6.62
C VAL A 135 -26.31 13.29 -5.63
N VAL A 136 -26.94 13.01 -4.48
CA VAL A 136 -26.40 12.08 -3.50
C VAL A 136 -26.95 10.70 -3.80
N ASN A 137 -26.06 9.74 -4.03
CA ASN A 137 -26.42 8.33 -4.05
C ASN A 137 -26.24 7.78 -2.63
N TYR A 138 -27.31 7.23 -2.07
CA TYR A 138 -27.40 6.81 -0.68
C TYR A 138 -28.14 5.48 -0.53
N HIS A 139 -27.82 4.74 0.52
CA HIS A 139 -28.56 3.56 0.91
C HIS A 139 -29.72 3.92 1.84
N LYS A 140 -30.86 3.24 1.67
CA LYS A 140 -32.01 3.39 2.56
C LYS A 140 -31.99 2.35 3.68
N GLN A 141 -32.39 2.79 4.87
CA GLN A 141 -32.65 1.88 5.98
C GLN A 141 -34.08 1.34 5.88
N PRO A 142 -34.28 0.01 5.82
CA PRO A 142 -35.61 -0.58 5.90
C PRO A 142 -36.28 -0.27 7.23
N THR A 143 -37.60 -0.06 7.22
CA THR A 143 -38.42 0.01 8.44
C THR A 143 -38.85 -1.38 8.88
N ASP A 144 -39.28 -1.51 10.13
CA ASP A 144 -39.86 -2.74 10.72
C ASP A 144 -40.94 -3.43 9.86
N THR A 145 -41.62 -2.66 9.03
CA THR A 145 -42.75 -3.05 8.18
C THR A 145 -42.41 -3.13 6.69
N THR A 146 -41.22 -2.66 6.26
CA THR A 146 -40.81 -2.69 4.85
C THR A 146 -39.72 -3.73 4.61
N ARG A 147 -40.07 -4.80 3.90
CA ARG A 147 -39.10 -5.79 3.39
C ARG A 147 -38.41 -5.19 2.15
N GLY A 148 -37.34 -4.43 2.36
CA GLY A 148 -36.30 -4.04 1.38
C GLY A 148 -36.73 -3.76 -0.08
N ASP A 149 -35.76 -3.82 -0.98
CA ASP A 149 -35.88 -3.51 -2.42
C ASP A 149 -35.35 -4.62 -3.35
N PHE A 150 -35.01 -5.79 -2.80
CA PHE A 150 -34.70 -7.01 -3.56
C PHE A 150 -35.94 -7.79 -4.01
N GLU A 151 -37.12 -7.16 -4.01
CA GLU A 151 -38.37 -7.80 -4.46
C GLU A 151 -38.75 -7.21 -5.81
N ALA A 152 -38.65 -8.02 -6.87
CA ALA A 152 -39.19 -7.73 -8.19
C ALA A 152 -40.71 -7.48 -8.09
N GLY A 153 -41.20 -6.40 -8.69
CA GLY A 153 -42.64 -6.13 -8.82
C GLY A 153 -43.35 -5.71 -7.53
N LYS A 154 -43.22 -4.43 -7.14
CA LYS A 154 -44.22 -3.75 -6.27
C LYS A 154 -45.26 -2.95 -7.06
N THR A 155 -45.38 -3.19 -8.37
CA THR A 155 -46.57 -2.80 -9.12
C THR A 155 -47.41 -4.06 -9.31
N GLN A 156 -48.63 -4.00 -8.79
CA GLN A 156 -49.76 -4.91 -8.99
C GLN A 156 -49.56 -5.93 -10.12
N ALA A 157 -49.78 -7.22 -9.82
CA ALA A 157 -49.80 -8.30 -10.80
C ALA A 157 -50.54 -7.85 -12.09
N GLY A 158 -49.79 -7.68 -13.19
CA GLY A 158 -50.34 -7.25 -14.48
C GLY A 158 -49.71 -5.99 -15.11
N SER A 159 -48.84 -5.25 -14.43
CA SER A 159 -48.08 -4.17 -15.09
C SER A 159 -46.78 -4.73 -15.67
N ASN A 160 -46.77 -4.93 -16.98
CA ASN A 160 -45.56 -5.30 -17.74
C ASN A 160 -44.40 -4.33 -17.45
N ILE A 161 -43.20 -4.92 -17.39
CA ILE A 161 -41.86 -4.35 -17.18
C ILE A 161 -41.38 -4.57 -15.74
N ASP A 162 -40.88 -5.79 -15.53
CA ASP A 162 -39.92 -6.09 -14.48
C ASP A 162 -38.68 -5.21 -14.76
N THR A 163 -38.55 -4.09 -14.07
CA THR A 163 -37.34 -3.29 -14.12
C THR A 163 -36.22 -4.18 -13.60
N ALA A 164 -35.24 -4.49 -14.45
CA ALA A 164 -34.12 -5.36 -14.07
C ALA A 164 -33.55 -4.89 -12.73
N LEU A 165 -33.59 -5.77 -11.72
CA LEU A 165 -32.91 -5.52 -10.46
C LEU A 165 -31.41 -5.48 -10.78
N ASP A 166 -30.75 -4.37 -10.46
CA ASP A 166 -29.31 -4.18 -10.63
C ASP A 166 -28.57 -5.03 -9.58
N ILE A 167 -28.53 -6.34 -9.81
CA ILE A 167 -27.85 -7.29 -8.93
C ILE A 167 -26.38 -7.33 -9.34
N PRO A 168 -25.43 -7.05 -8.42
CA PRO A 168 -24.01 -7.12 -8.71
C PRO A 168 -23.58 -8.54 -9.12
N GLU A 169 -22.79 -8.64 -10.20
CA GLU A 169 -22.27 -9.90 -10.73
C GLU A 169 -20.75 -10.03 -10.56
N LEU A 170 -20.24 -11.26 -10.46
CA LEU A 170 -18.80 -11.57 -10.44
C LEU A 170 -18.41 -12.26 -11.73
N SER A 171 -17.51 -11.66 -12.51
CA SER A 171 -16.90 -12.26 -13.69
C SER A 171 -15.44 -12.67 -13.42
N LEU A 172 -15.04 -13.85 -13.90
CA LEU A 172 -13.68 -14.37 -13.77
C LEU A 172 -13.01 -14.40 -15.14
N GLU A 173 -11.90 -13.66 -15.27
CA GLU A 173 -11.02 -13.72 -16.44
C GLU A 173 -9.69 -14.41 -16.09
N LEU A 174 -9.21 -15.30 -16.96
CA LEU A 174 -7.88 -15.89 -16.85
C LEU A 174 -6.90 -15.12 -17.74
N ARG A 175 -5.79 -14.68 -17.16
CA ARG A 175 -4.66 -14.07 -17.89
C ARG A 175 -3.40 -14.91 -17.65
N SER A 176 -2.56 -15.03 -18.67
CA SER A 176 -1.30 -15.78 -18.61
C SER A 176 -0.17 -14.89 -19.13
N ASP A 177 0.97 -14.92 -18.44
CA ASP A 177 2.17 -14.19 -18.82
C ASP A 177 3.36 -15.17 -18.90
N PRO A 178 4.00 -15.33 -20.08
CA PRO A 178 5.12 -16.24 -20.24
C PRO A 178 6.44 -15.63 -19.74
N ILE A 179 7.28 -16.46 -19.11
CA ILE A 179 8.65 -16.09 -18.73
C ILE A 179 9.66 -16.69 -19.71
N VAL A 180 10.72 -15.94 -20.04
CA VAL A 180 11.83 -16.40 -20.90
C VAL A 180 13.15 -16.31 -20.12
N ALA A 181 13.92 -17.40 -20.13
CA ALA A 181 15.19 -17.47 -19.41
C ALA A 181 16.27 -16.58 -20.06
N LYS A 182 17.04 -15.89 -19.22
CA LYS A 182 18.25 -15.17 -19.64
C LYS A 182 19.48 -16.08 -19.52
N THR A 183 20.43 -15.93 -20.44
CA THR A 183 21.67 -16.73 -20.45
C THR A 183 22.83 -16.00 -19.76
N ARG A 184 23.62 -16.72 -18.95
CA ARG A 184 24.86 -16.25 -18.31
C ARG A 184 26.00 -17.20 -18.66
N LYS A 185 27.18 -16.67 -19.00
CA LYS A 185 28.35 -17.50 -19.35
C LYS A 185 29.65 -16.76 -19.06
N LEU A 186 30.56 -17.41 -18.33
CA LEU A 186 31.94 -16.95 -18.13
C LEU A 186 32.93 -17.97 -18.69
N LYS A 187 34.15 -17.50 -18.97
CA LYS A 187 35.24 -18.32 -19.50
C LYS A 187 36.54 -17.96 -18.81
N ALA A 188 37.21 -18.95 -18.23
CA ALA A 188 38.62 -18.86 -17.86
C ALA A 188 39.49 -19.45 -18.97
N ARG A 189 40.73 -18.98 -19.03
CA ARG A 189 41.82 -19.60 -19.78
C ARG A 189 43.06 -19.58 -18.91
N TRP A 190 43.76 -20.70 -18.84
CA TRP A 190 45.07 -20.81 -18.23
C TRP A 190 46.02 -21.52 -19.19
N THR A 191 47.33 -21.33 -19.01
CA THR A 191 48.33 -22.04 -19.80
C THR A 191 48.73 -23.35 -19.08
N PRO A 192 49.15 -24.38 -19.81
CA PRO A 192 49.65 -25.61 -19.20
C PRO A 192 50.84 -25.36 -18.25
N GLU A 193 51.69 -24.40 -18.57
CA GLU A 193 52.85 -24.01 -17.77
C GLU A 193 52.42 -23.41 -16.43
N PHE A 194 51.41 -22.52 -16.43
CA PHE A 194 50.88 -21.94 -15.20
C PHE A 194 50.27 -23.00 -14.27
N ALA A 195 49.57 -23.99 -14.82
CA ALA A 195 49.01 -25.07 -14.02
C ALA A 195 50.10 -25.97 -13.41
N GLN A 196 51.18 -26.23 -14.15
CA GLN A 196 52.32 -27.00 -13.67
C GLN A 196 53.09 -26.22 -12.58
N ASP A 197 53.37 -24.95 -12.81
CA ASP A 197 54.06 -24.08 -11.85
C ASP A 197 53.26 -23.94 -10.55
N LEU A 198 51.94 -23.70 -10.64
CA LEU A 198 51.07 -23.55 -9.49
C LEU A 198 50.99 -24.83 -8.65
N ASN A 199 50.86 -25.98 -9.29
CA ASN A 199 50.82 -27.26 -8.60
C ASN A 199 52.17 -27.59 -7.94
N ALA A 200 53.29 -27.36 -8.65
CA ALA A 200 54.62 -27.64 -8.12
C ALA A 200 54.99 -26.78 -6.90
N TYR A 201 54.56 -25.51 -6.86
CA TYR A 201 54.89 -24.59 -5.76
C TYR A 201 53.85 -24.53 -4.64
N GLN A 202 52.56 -24.58 -4.98
CA GLN A 202 51.47 -24.39 -4.01
C GLN A 202 50.61 -25.64 -3.79
N ASN A 203 50.82 -26.72 -4.55
CA ASN A 203 50.00 -27.93 -4.52
C ASN A 203 48.51 -27.63 -4.78
N ILE A 204 48.25 -26.68 -5.69
CA ILE A 204 46.91 -26.23 -6.08
C ILE A 204 46.64 -26.68 -7.52
N ASP A 205 45.44 -27.24 -7.74
CA ASP A 205 44.91 -27.52 -9.07
C ASP A 205 44.25 -26.27 -9.67
N ALA A 206 44.92 -25.67 -10.65
CA ALA A 206 44.46 -24.46 -11.33
C ALA A 206 43.10 -24.65 -12.04
N GLU A 207 42.81 -25.84 -12.56
CA GLU A 207 41.54 -26.10 -13.27
C GLU A 207 40.36 -26.11 -12.30
N ALA A 208 40.51 -26.84 -11.19
CA ALA A 208 39.49 -26.94 -10.16
C ALA A 208 39.21 -25.58 -9.49
N GLU A 209 40.26 -24.85 -9.10
CA GLU A 209 40.12 -23.55 -8.44
C GLU A 209 39.49 -22.50 -9.36
N LEU A 210 39.94 -22.39 -10.61
CA LEU A 210 39.37 -21.41 -11.54
C LEU A 210 37.91 -21.73 -11.87
N THR A 211 37.55 -23.00 -12.02
CA THR A 211 36.16 -23.41 -12.22
C THR A 211 35.29 -23.09 -11.01
N GLY A 212 35.83 -23.30 -9.80
CA GLY A 212 35.19 -22.90 -8.54
C GLY A 212 34.93 -21.39 -8.47
N ILE A 213 35.97 -20.59 -8.72
CA ILE A 213 35.90 -19.12 -8.72
C ILE A 213 34.88 -18.61 -9.75
N LEU A 214 34.86 -19.18 -10.96
CA LEU A 214 33.88 -18.81 -11.99
C LEU A 214 32.44 -19.13 -11.55
N SER A 215 32.23 -20.28 -10.91
CA SER A 215 30.92 -20.67 -10.39
C SER A 215 30.45 -19.74 -9.27
N GLU A 216 31.36 -19.35 -8.38
CA GLU A 216 31.12 -18.37 -7.33
C GLU A 216 30.74 -17.00 -7.89
N TYR A 217 31.47 -16.49 -8.90
CA TYR A 217 31.14 -15.22 -9.54
C TYR A 217 29.78 -15.23 -10.23
N ILE A 218 29.43 -16.31 -10.94
CA ILE A 218 28.10 -16.44 -11.56
C ILE A 218 27.01 -16.42 -10.49
N SER A 219 27.20 -17.15 -9.38
CA SER A 219 26.26 -17.14 -8.26
C SER A 219 26.11 -15.75 -7.65
N GLN A 220 27.22 -15.05 -7.41
CA GLN A 220 27.20 -13.69 -6.85
C GLN A 220 26.49 -12.71 -7.78
N GLU A 221 26.71 -12.81 -9.08
CA GLU A 221 26.07 -11.95 -10.07
C GLU A 221 24.56 -12.21 -10.15
N ILE A 222 24.12 -13.46 -10.01
CA ILE A 222 22.69 -13.82 -9.90
C ILE A 222 22.09 -13.25 -8.62
N ASP A 223 22.74 -13.43 -7.47
CA ASP A 223 22.24 -12.95 -6.19
C ASP A 223 22.06 -11.42 -6.17
N LEU A 224 23.03 -10.68 -6.73
CA LEU A 224 22.94 -9.22 -6.82
C LEU A 224 21.88 -8.76 -7.84
N GLU A 225 21.70 -9.46 -8.97
CA GLU A 225 20.59 -9.16 -9.90
C GLU A 225 19.24 -9.38 -9.21
N LEU A 226 19.08 -10.45 -8.44
CA LEU A 226 17.84 -10.73 -7.72
C LEU A 226 17.53 -9.66 -6.67
N ILE A 227 18.54 -9.18 -5.94
CA ILE A 227 18.36 -8.11 -4.96
C ILE A 227 17.96 -6.81 -5.65
N ASP A 228 18.61 -6.46 -6.76
CA ASP A 228 18.28 -5.26 -7.54
C ASP A 228 16.87 -5.33 -8.13
N MET A 229 16.46 -6.49 -8.63
CA MET A 229 15.07 -6.75 -9.05
C MET A 229 14.09 -6.54 -7.89
N LEU A 230 14.37 -7.12 -6.71
CA LEU A 230 13.50 -6.96 -5.54
C LEU A 230 13.42 -5.51 -5.05
N MET A 231 14.51 -4.76 -5.15
CA MET A 231 14.56 -3.35 -4.73
C MET A 231 13.85 -2.43 -5.72
N SER A 232 13.99 -2.68 -7.03
CA SER A 232 13.34 -1.89 -8.09
C SER A 232 11.84 -2.15 -8.18
N GLU A 233 11.39 -3.39 -7.92
CA GLU A 233 9.98 -3.79 -7.93
C GLU A 233 9.25 -3.54 -6.60
N ALA A 234 9.93 -2.95 -5.60
CA ALA A 234 9.32 -2.65 -4.31
C ALA A 234 8.26 -1.53 -4.43
N ALA A 235 6.98 -1.89 -4.29
CA ALA A 235 5.85 -0.97 -4.49
C ALA A 235 5.76 0.20 -3.48
N HIS A 236 6.42 0.11 -2.33
CA HIS A 236 6.33 1.10 -1.26
C HIS A 236 7.69 1.42 -0.65
N SER A 237 7.94 2.71 -0.40
CA SER A 237 9.09 3.21 0.34
C SER A 237 8.66 4.03 1.56
N ASP A 238 9.47 4.00 2.61
CA ASP A 238 9.37 4.90 3.75
C ASP A 238 10.78 5.29 4.17
N TYR A 239 10.93 6.48 4.72
CA TYR A 239 12.23 7.10 5.00
C TYR A 239 12.42 7.25 6.51
N TRP A 240 13.62 6.91 6.96
CA TRP A 240 14.06 7.05 8.35
C TRP A 240 15.48 7.62 8.40
N SER A 241 15.74 8.46 9.40
CA SER A 241 17.04 9.12 9.57
C SER A 241 17.80 8.51 10.74
N GLN A 242 19.08 8.20 10.55
CA GLN A 242 19.98 7.82 11.64
C GLN A 242 20.27 9.00 12.59
N ARG A 243 20.23 10.24 12.07
CA ARG A 243 20.43 11.44 12.88
C ARG A 243 19.21 11.66 13.78
N ILE A 244 19.46 11.71 15.09
CA ILE A 244 18.42 11.88 16.11
C ILE A 244 17.64 13.17 15.87
N GLY A 245 16.31 13.07 15.94
CA GLY A 245 15.40 14.21 15.85
C GLY A 245 15.25 14.77 14.43
N TYR A 246 15.55 13.99 13.39
CA TYR A 246 15.29 14.36 12.00
C TYR A 246 14.23 13.45 11.40
N GLU A 247 13.13 14.03 10.91
CA GLU A 247 12.04 13.29 10.30
C GLU A 247 11.83 13.71 8.85
N TRP A 248 11.38 12.75 8.05
CA TRP A 248 11.03 13.00 6.66
C TRP A 248 9.72 13.77 6.58
N ASN A 249 9.74 14.95 5.96
CA ASN A 249 8.55 15.80 5.81
C ASN A 249 7.81 15.63 4.47
N GLY A 250 8.21 14.65 3.65
CA GLY A 250 7.72 14.46 2.28
C GLY A 250 8.73 14.87 1.20
N THR A 251 9.69 15.74 1.52
CA THR A 251 10.68 16.25 0.54
C THR A 251 12.12 16.19 1.05
N SER A 252 12.32 16.36 2.36
CA SER A 252 13.65 16.32 2.98
C SER A 252 13.55 15.90 4.44
N PHE A 253 14.70 15.50 5.01
CA PHE A 253 14.81 15.32 6.45
C PHE A 253 14.96 16.68 7.14
N GLN A 254 14.04 16.99 8.04
CA GLN A 254 14.02 18.24 8.80
C GLN A 254 14.06 17.96 10.30
N PRO A 255 14.66 18.86 11.10
CA PRO A 255 14.68 18.71 12.55
C PRO A 255 13.26 18.81 13.12
N ILE A 256 12.93 17.92 14.05
CA ILE A 256 11.69 18.02 14.83
C ILE A 256 11.78 19.27 15.71
N THR A 257 10.74 20.10 15.68
CA THR A 257 10.72 21.39 16.39
C THR A 257 10.26 21.27 17.84
N GLN A 258 9.70 20.12 18.24
CA GLN A 258 9.22 19.83 19.60
C GLN A 258 9.83 18.51 20.09
N ASN A 259 10.08 18.41 21.40
CA ASN A 259 10.55 17.20 22.10
C ASN A 259 11.90 16.60 21.64
N LEU A 260 12.83 17.40 21.10
CA LEU A 260 14.21 16.97 20.79
C LEU A 260 14.93 16.31 21.98
N THR A 261 14.65 16.76 23.20
CA THR A 261 15.26 16.23 24.44
C THR A 261 14.68 14.89 24.90
N ALA A 262 13.57 14.43 24.33
CA ALA A 262 12.96 13.13 24.66
C ALA A 262 13.62 11.95 23.94
N TYR A 263 14.37 12.22 22.86
CA TYR A 263 15.03 11.19 22.06
C TYR A 263 16.51 11.08 22.41
N ILE A 264 16.89 9.96 23.02
CA ILE A 264 18.27 9.48 23.09
C ILE A 264 18.49 8.42 22.01
N GLN A 265 19.74 8.03 21.74
CA GLN A 265 20.06 7.07 20.67
C GLN A 265 19.20 5.79 20.73
N GLY A 266 19.02 5.21 21.92
CA GLY A 266 18.22 4.00 22.10
C GLY A 266 16.73 4.19 21.76
N THR A 267 16.10 5.26 22.23
CA THR A 267 14.68 5.53 21.92
C THR A 267 14.48 5.97 20.48
N TRP A 268 15.48 6.64 19.88
CA TRP A 268 15.46 7.00 18.46
C TRP A 268 15.53 5.76 17.57
N PHE A 269 16.40 4.79 17.85
CA PHE A 269 16.51 3.57 17.03
C PHE A 269 15.27 2.68 17.13
N GLN A 270 14.54 2.70 18.25
CA GLN A 270 13.25 2.04 18.35
C GLN A 270 12.21 2.59 17.34
N THR A 271 12.30 3.86 16.94
CA THR A 271 11.39 4.44 15.94
C THR A 271 11.55 3.80 14.55
N LEU A 272 12.73 3.27 14.23
CA LEU A 272 12.94 2.47 13.01
C LEU A 272 12.07 1.21 13.04
N GLY A 273 11.90 0.59 14.21
CA GLY A 273 10.98 -0.52 14.41
C GLY A 273 9.54 -0.14 14.03
N THR A 274 9.06 1.03 14.45
CA THR A 274 7.74 1.54 14.07
C THR A 274 7.59 1.72 12.56
N LYS A 275 8.64 2.20 11.87
CA LYS A 275 8.67 2.34 10.41
C LYS A 275 8.61 0.98 9.69
N ILE A 276 9.37 -0.01 10.16
CA ILE A 276 9.33 -1.38 9.64
C ILE A 276 7.94 -1.99 9.85
N GLN A 277 7.32 -1.80 11.01
CA GLN A 277 5.96 -2.29 11.27
C GLN A 277 4.92 -1.60 10.38
N LYS A 278 5.06 -0.29 10.14
CA LYS A 278 4.22 0.43 9.18
C LYS A 278 4.33 -0.18 7.78
N MET A 279 5.55 -0.47 7.32
CA MET A 279 5.75 -1.14 6.03
C MET A 279 5.15 -2.56 6.01
N SER A 280 5.31 -3.32 7.09
CA SER A 280 4.69 -4.65 7.24
C SER A 280 3.17 -4.60 7.12
N ASN A 281 2.52 -3.60 7.72
CA ASN A 281 1.07 -3.40 7.62
C ASN A 281 0.64 -2.97 6.22
N ARG A 282 1.43 -2.12 5.53
CA ARG A 282 1.18 -1.77 4.12
C ARG A 282 1.26 -2.99 3.20
N ILE A 283 2.27 -3.85 3.38
CA ILE A 283 2.40 -5.11 2.64
C ILE A 283 1.21 -6.03 2.92
N HIS A 284 0.76 -6.11 4.18
CA HIS A 284 -0.42 -6.91 4.53
C HIS A 284 -1.68 -6.42 3.83
N ALA A 285 -1.91 -5.10 3.84
CA ALA A 285 -3.05 -4.49 3.17
C ALA A 285 -3.00 -4.68 1.64
N ALA A 286 -1.82 -4.58 1.03
CA ALA A 286 -1.65 -4.73 -0.41
C ALA A 286 -1.78 -6.18 -0.90
N THR A 287 -1.27 -7.15 -0.13
CA THR A 287 -1.24 -8.56 -0.55
C THR A 287 -2.45 -9.36 -0.06
N ALA A 288 -3.10 -8.95 1.04
CA ALA A 288 -4.13 -9.72 1.73
C ALA A 288 -3.72 -11.16 2.09
N ARG A 289 -2.40 -11.42 2.22
CA ARG A 289 -1.85 -12.74 2.56
C ARG A 289 -1.13 -12.74 3.91
N GLY A 290 -0.37 -11.67 4.20
CA GLY A 290 0.37 -11.56 5.46
C GLY A 290 1.17 -10.28 5.53
N GLY A 291 1.55 -9.87 6.74
CA GLY A 291 2.52 -8.79 6.91
C GLY A 291 3.94 -9.30 6.63
N ALA A 292 4.86 -8.38 6.36
CA ALA A 292 6.27 -8.71 6.14
C ALA A 292 6.84 -9.65 7.22
N ASN A 293 7.72 -10.57 6.79
CA ASN A 293 8.35 -11.59 7.62
C ASN A 293 9.88 -11.68 7.45
N PHE A 294 10.45 -11.03 6.44
CA PHE A 294 11.90 -10.92 6.29
C PHE A 294 12.36 -9.50 6.03
N LEU A 295 13.62 -9.24 6.39
CA LEU A 295 14.34 -8.00 6.17
C LEU A 295 15.70 -8.35 5.57
N MET A 296 16.16 -7.60 4.57
CA MET A 296 17.53 -7.69 4.05
C MET A 296 18.19 -6.32 4.07
N CYS A 297 19.43 -6.25 4.53
CA CYS A 297 20.17 -4.99 4.64
C CYS A 297 21.69 -5.18 4.53
N SER A 298 22.39 -4.06 4.36
CA SER A 298 23.85 -3.98 4.38
C SER A 298 24.41 -4.14 5.80
N PRO A 299 25.70 -4.49 5.97
CA PRO A 299 26.30 -4.67 7.29
C PRO A 299 26.23 -3.41 8.17
N LEU A 300 26.35 -2.21 7.58
CA LEU A 300 26.28 -0.94 8.31
C LEU A 300 24.88 -0.69 8.88
N VAL A 301 23.84 -1.00 8.11
CA VAL A 301 22.45 -0.88 8.58
C VAL A 301 22.13 -1.98 9.61
N SER A 302 22.69 -3.19 9.45
CA SER A 302 22.58 -4.27 10.44
C SER A 302 23.10 -3.83 11.82
N THR A 303 24.18 -3.04 11.89
CA THR A 303 24.67 -2.51 13.18
C THR A 303 23.62 -1.67 13.91
N ILE A 304 22.81 -0.90 13.18
CA ILE A 304 21.70 -0.14 13.77
C ILE A 304 20.63 -1.11 14.28
N LEU A 305 20.23 -2.11 13.49
CA LEU A 305 19.23 -3.09 13.89
C LEU A 305 19.64 -3.94 15.10
N GLU A 306 20.91 -4.36 15.15
CA GLU A 306 21.50 -5.12 16.26
C GLU A 306 21.52 -4.31 17.58
N SER A 307 21.52 -2.97 17.49
CA SER A 307 21.49 -2.08 18.65
C SER A 307 20.07 -1.76 19.16
N ILE A 308 19.02 -2.21 18.47
CA ILE A 308 17.62 -2.01 18.90
C ILE A 308 17.27 -3.01 20.02
N PRO A 309 16.71 -2.55 21.16
CA PRO A 309 16.18 -3.45 22.18
C PRO A 309 15.07 -4.35 21.62
N GLY A 310 15.19 -5.67 21.81
CA GLY A 310 14.28 -6.68 21.24
C GLY A 310 14.80 -7.38 19.99
N TYR A 311 15.99 -6.99 19.50
CA TYR A 311 16.77 -7.81 18.58
C TYR A 311 17.31 -9.04 19.31
N ALA A 312 16.87 -10.22 18.91
CA ALA A 312 17.44 -11.49 19.36
C ALA A 312 18.43 -11.96 18.29
N ALA A 313 19.73 -11.92 18.62
CA ALA A 313 20.73 -12.56 17.79
C ALA A 313 20.45 -14.07 17.78
N ASP A 314 20.52 -14.67 16.59
CA ASP A 314 20.46 -16.13 16.49
C ASP A 314 21.78 -16.68 17.02
N THR A 315 21.79 -17.13 18.27
CA THR A 315 23.01 -17.61 18.96
C THR A 315 23.36 -19.05 18.62
N ASP A 316 22.48 -19.75 17.89
CA ASP A 316 22.69 -21.16 17.60
C ASP A 316 23.72 -21.36 16.47
N GLY A 317 24.57 -22.37 16.65
CA GLY A 317 25.68 -22.69 15.75
C GLY A 317 25.23 -23.22 14.38
N ASP A 318 23.95 -23.58 14.25
CA ASP A 318 23.27 -23.89 13.00
C ASP A 318 22.98 -22.60 12.21
N LYS A 319 24.07 -21.93 11.84
CA LYS A 319 24.03 -20.89 10.83
C LYS A 319 23.53 -21.56 9.56
N ALA A 320 22.27 -21.31 9.19
CA ALA A 320 21.87 -21.34 7.79
C ALA A 320 22.72 -20.29 7.06
N LYS A 321 23.97 -20.65 6.76
CA LYS A 321 24.87 -19.90 5.91
C LYS A 321 24.28 -20.10 4.52
N PHE A 322 23.53 -19.10 4.09
CA PHE A 322 23.20 -19.00 2.68
C PHE A 322 24.52 -18.83 1.91
N ALA A 323 24.51 -19.20 0.63
CA ALA A 323 25.70 -19.05 -0.20
C ALA A 323 26.22 -17.61 -0.13
N MET A 324 27.54 -17.45 -0.23
CA MET A 324 28.17 -16.13 -0.42
C MET A 324 28.01 -15.15 0.75
N GLY A 325 28.11 -15.64 1.98
CA GLY A 325 28.27 -14.78 3.16
C GLY A 325 26.99 -14.08 3.63
N VAL A 326 25.85 -14.31 2.97
CA VAL A 326 24.55 -13.90 3.49
C VAL A 326 24.22 -14.75 4.71
N GLN A 327 23.95 -14.08 5.83
CA GLN A 327 23.69 -14.75 7.10
C GLN A 327 22.36 -14.27 7.66
N LYS A 328 21.56 -15.21 8.16
CA LYS A 328 20.51 -14.88 9.12
C LYS A 328 21.23 -14.41 10.39
N VAL A 329 21.03 -13.16 10.76
CA VAL A 329 21.76 -12.53 11.88
C VAL A 329 20.91 -12.54 13.15
N GLY A 330 19.59 -12.67 13.01
CA GLY A 330 18.68 -12.65 14.16
C GLY A 330 17.24 -12.40 13.75
N GLN A 331 16.43 -12.13 14.77
CA GLN A 331 15.04 -11.76 14.61
C GLN A 331 14.71 -10.51 15.44
N ILE A 332 13.95 -9.60 14.84
CA ILE A 332 13.37 -8.46 15.57
C ILE A 332 12.01 -8.90 16.12
N ASN A 333 11.87 -8.87 17.45
CA ASN A 333 10.63 -9.20 18.15
C ASN A 333 10.00 -10.55 17.76
N ASN A 334 10.83 -11.55 17.41
CA ASN A 334 10.41 -12.88 16.94
C ASN A 334 9.45 -12.86 15.72
N ARG A 335 9.44 -11.77 14.94
CA ARG A 335 8.53 -11.59 13.78
C ARG A 335 9.27 -11.51 12.46
N PHE A 336 10.36 -10.75 12.41
CA PHE A 336 11.11 -10.50 11.17
C PHE A 336 12.44 -11.24 11.19
N GLN A 337 12.69 -12.07 10.19
CA GLN A 337 14.01 -12.66 9.96
C GLN A 337 14.93 -11.66 9.28
N VAL A 338 16.07 -11.35 9.91
CA VAL A 338 17.03 -10.36 9.38
C VAL A 338 18.16 -11.07 8.64
N TYR A 339 18.30 -10.77 7.36
CA TYR A 339 19.38 -11.18 6.48
C TYR A 339 20.37 -10.04 6.29
N LYS A 340 21.65 -10.35 6.43
CA LYS A 340 22.74 -9.41 6.14
C LYS A 340 23.49 -9.88 4.91
N ASN A 341 23.55 -9.04 3.89
CA ASN A 341 24.35 -9.29 2.69
C ASN A 341 25.62 -8.41 2.74
N PRO A 342 26.83 -9.00 2.84
CA PRO A 342 28.09 -8.25 2.85
C PRO A 342 28.35 -7.41 1.60
N TYR A 343 27.74 -7.79 0.47
CA TYR A 343 27.95 -7.16 -0.83
C TYR A 343 26.95 -6.02 -1.11
N MET A 344 25.87 -5.90 -0.33
CA MET A 344 24.94 -4.77 -0.38
C MET A 344 25.61 -3.55 0.28
N LYS A 345 25.72 -2.45 -0.45
CA LYS A 345 26.36 -1.20 0.02
C LYS A 345 25.38 -0.05 0.23
N GLU A 346 24.14 -0.27 -0.17
CA GLU A 346 23.06 0.69 -0.12
C GLU A 346 22.62 0.94 1.33
N ASN A 347 22.26 2.18 1.63
CA ASN A 347 21.64 2.58 2.90
C ASN A 347 20.13 2.33 2.86
N ALA A 348 19.74 1.09 2.58
CA ALA A 348 18.35 0.67 2.45
C ALA A 348 18.09 -0.63 3.21
N ILE A 349 16.83 -0.82 3.61
CA ILE A 349 16.34 -2.08 4.17
C ILE A 349 15.25 -2.57 3.22
N LEU A 350 15.48 -3.72 2.59
CA LEU A 350 14.44 -4.42 1.85
C LEU A 350 13.54 -5.14 2.83
N VAL A 351 12.25 -4.82 2.81
CA VAL A 351 11.22 -5.40 3.66
C VAL A 351 10.30 -6.23 2.78
N GLY A 352 10.13 -7.52 3.08
CA GLY A 352 9.33 -8.40 2.25
C GLY A 352 8.49 -9.42 3.00
N TYR A 353 7.51 -9.96 2.28
CA TYR A 353 6.69 -11.08 2.71
C TYR A 353 6.94 -12.27 1.78
N ARG A 354 7.09 -13.46 2.37
CA ARG A 354 7.13 -14.73 1.67
C ARG A 354 6.20 -15.73 2.38
N GLY A 355 5.21 -16.26 1.68
CA GLY A 355 4.34 -17.32 2.20
C GLY A 355 5.04 -18.68 2.29
N SER A 356 4.30 -19.70 2.70
CA SER A 356 4.82 -21.07 2.82
C SER A 356 4.96 -21.76 1.46
N GLN A 357 4.15 -21.36 0.48
CA GLN A 357 4.16 -21.88 -0.88
C GLN A 357 4.82 -20.88 -1.85
N TYR A 358 5.44 -21.40 -2.93
CA TYR A 358 6.05 -20.57 -3.97
C TYR A 358 5.06 -19.66 -4.72
N LEU A 359 3.76 -19.97 -4.71
CA LEU A 359 2.71 -19.12 -5.30
C LEU A 359 2.43 -17.88 -4.43
N GLU A 360 2.92 -17.87 -3.20
CA GLU A 360 2.78 -16.76 -2.25
C GLU A 360 4.10 -15.99 -2.12
N SER A 361 4.87 -15.90 -3.22
CA SER A 361 6.03 -15.02 -3.33
C SER A 361 5.81 -13.93 -4.38
N GLY A 362 6.25 -12.71 -4.07
CA GLY A 362 6.17 -11.58 -5.00
C GLY A 362 7.20 -11.63 -6.13
N ALA A 363 8.20 -12.50 -6.04
CA ALA A 363 9.21 -12.73 -7.05
C ALA A 363 9.55 -14.22 -7.13
N VAL A 364 9.96 -14.69 -8.31
CA VAL A 364 10.32 -16.08 -8.57
C VAL A 364 11.60 -16.14 -9.39
N TYR A 365 12.60 -16.85 -8.88
CA TYR A 365 13.79 -17.23 -9.63
C TYR A 365 13.60 -18.65 -10.18
N SER A 366 13.57 -18.79 -11.51
CA SER A 366 13.33 -20.06 -12.21
C SER A 366 14.56 -20.47 -13.03
N PRO A 367 15.54 -21.18 -12.44
CA PRO A 367 16.76 -21.57 -13.14
C PRO A 367 16.47 -22.57 -14.27
N TYR A 368 17.16 -22.38 -15.40
CA TYR A 368 17.13 -23.28 -16.56
C TYR A 368 18.55 -23.43 -17.11
N ILE A 369 18.88 -24.63 -17.63
CA ILE A 369 20.21 -24.98 -18.16
C ILE A 369 20.09 -25.30 -19.65
#